data_AF-A0ABD2Q970-F1
#
_entry.id   AF-A0ABD2Q970-F1
#
_cell.length_a   1.000
_cell.length_b   1.000
_cell.length_c   1.000
_cell.angle_alpha   90.00
_cell.angle_beta   90.00
_cell.angle_gamma   90.00
#
_symmetry.space_group_name_H-M   'P 1'
#
loop_
_entity.id
_entity.type
_entity.pdbx_description
1 polymer ?
#
loop_
_entity_poly.entity_id
_entity_poly.type
_entity_poly.pdbx_seq_one_letter_code
_entity_poly.pdbx_strand_id
1 'polypeptide(L)'
;MLQAMSQTKTKKQATGGGLCAIFDSDESSTRSFTKLKSLYLQRRVVVILAVVFSITGIILGITSTEISVLRFTTQAGGKIDIDALNREDQFVTYVRYGISCSTVLLILMITYDFFLRRKIQVIEKNLKRFIYAITFKHLASLLLEIAICAIHPLPLDYANFWAVPSKNSVTARKESPVEVILNMLMFLRIYLVARVILLFSPFKRDSTAHSIAKINRVKLDYIFVFKSFMNLYPTQILIGCASVTFLWAAWAVRVCEMNNSSSGLRESYLKNLWFIGVTFLTVGYGDVVPDTICGKTIAIGTGEFCNIMQVADTCCV
;
A
#
# COMPACT_ATOMS: atom_id res chain seq x y z
N MET A 1 -53.93 72.86 -19.93
CA MET A 1 -53.76 71.76 -20.90
C MET A 1 -52.52 72.10 -21.71
N LEU A 2 -51.43 71.34 -21.85
CA LEU A 2 -50.93 70.05 -21.35
C LEU A 2 -49.38 70.20 -21.36
N GLN A 3 -48.53 69.62 -20.51
CA GLN A 3 -48.67 68.62 -19.44
C GLN A 3 -47.76 69.01 -18.24
N ALA A 4 -48.04 68.46 -17.06
CA ALA A 4 -47.03 68.29 -16.01
C ALA A 4 -46.41 66.87 -16.12
N MET A 5 -45.30 66.64 -15.41
CA MET A 5 -44.47 65.40 -15.34
C MET A 5 -43.33 65.27 -16.37
N SER A 6 -42.12 65.69 -15.98
CA SER A 6 -40.92 64.85 -16.17
C SER A 6 -39.79 65.17 -15.16
N GLN A 7 -39.80 64.37 -14.09
CA GLN A 7 -38.60 63.85 -13.40
C GLN A 7 -37.57 64.82 -12.79
N THR A 8 -37.85 65.23 -11.55
CA THR A 8 -36.88 65.14 -10.46
C THR A 8 -36.37 63.70 -10.28
N LYS A 9 -35.28 63.34 -10.98
CA LYS A 9 -34.46 62.11 -10.85
C LYS A 9 -33.19 62.39 -11.68
N THR A 10 -31.94 62.22 -11.23
CA THR A 10 -31.42 61.30 -10.22
C THR A 10 -30.20 61.88 -9.47
N LYS A 11 -30.35 62.21 -8.17
CA LYS A 11 -29.20 62.39 -7.26
C LYS A 11 -29.01 61.08 -6.48
N LYS A 12 -28.53 60.03 -7.17
CA LYS A 12 -28.32 58.70 -6.58
C LYS A 12 -27.22 57.89 -7.30
N GLN A 13 -26.00 58.42 -7.33
CA GLN A 13 -24.81 57.59 -7.53
C GLN A 13 -24.58 56.74 -6.27
N ALA A 14 -25.24 55.58 -6.24
CA ALA A 14 -24.99 54.50 -5.29
C ALA A 14 -23.56 53.98 -5.49
N THR A 15 -22.72 53.79 -4.46
CA THR A 15 -22.70 52.61 -3.55
C THR A 15 -22.80 51.22 -4.21
N GLY A 16 -22.73 51.11 -5.54
CA GLY A 16 -22.84 49.83 -6.27
C GLY A 16 -21.54 49.01 -6.38
N GLY A 17 -20.38 49.67 -6.46
CA GLY A 17 -19.10 48.98 -6.71
C GLY A 17 -18.66 48.04 -5.59
N GLY A 18 -18.87 48.43 -4.32
CA GLY A 18 -18.53 47.60 -3.17
C GLY A 18 -19.41 46.35 -3.07
N LEU A 19 -20.72 46.49 -3.31
CA LEU A 19 -21.65 45.36 -3.23
C LEU A 19 -21.37 44.33 -4.33
N CYS A 20 -21.11 44.77 -5.56
CA CYS A 20 -20.79 43.88 -6.67
C CYS A 20 -19.47 43.13 -6.44
N ALA A 21 -18.41 43.82 -5.95
CA ALA A 21 -17.16 43.18 -5.58
C ALA A 21 -17.29 42.18 -4.40
N ILE A 22 -18.18 42.45 -3.44
CA ILE A 22 -18.50 41.51 -2.36
C ILE A 22 -19.21 40.27 -2.92
N PHE A 23 -20.21 40.45 -3.79
CA PHE A 23 -20.90 39.32 -4.45
C PHE A 23 -19.95 38.49 -5.33
N ASP A 24 -19.10 39.11 -6.14
CA ASP A 24 -18.06 38.41 -6.91
C ASP A 24 -17.09 37.64 -6.00
N SER A 25 -16.71 38.23 -4.86
CA SER A 25 -15.82 37.57 -3.90
C SER A 25 -16.48 36.33 -3.26
N ASP A 26 -17.77 36.42 -2.91
CA ASP A 26 -18.52 35.34 -2.26
C ASP A 26 -18.91 34.22 -3.25
N GLU A 27 -19.27 34.58 -4.50
CA GLU A 27 -19.47 33.61 -5.57
C GLU A 27 -18.15 32.89 -5.91
N SER A 28 -17.03 33.61 -5.99
CA SER A 28 -15.71 32.99 -6.22
C SER A 28 -15.31 32.05 -5.08
N SER A 29 -15.61 32.43 -3.83
CA SER A 29 -15.39 31.61 -2.62
C SER A 29 -16.24 30.33 -2.64
N THR A 30 -17.54 30.46 -2.92
CA THR A 30 -18.49 29.35 -3.00
C THR A 30 -18.16 28.37 -4.14
N ARG A 31 -17.74 28.90 -5.30
CA ARG A 31 -17.29 28.11 -6.45
C ARG A 31 -15.97 27.39 -6.15
N SER A 32 -15.05 28.04 -5.44
CA SER A 32 -13.80 27.43 -4.94
C SER A 32 -14.08 26.29 -3.97
N PHE A 33 -14.97 26.49 -2.99
CA PHE A 33 -15.37 25.49 -2.01
C PHE A 33 -16.04 24.26 -2.67
N THR A 34 -16.92 24.48 -3.63
CA THR A 34 -17.58 23.39 -4.39
C THR A 34 -16.55 22.57 -5.18
N LYS A 35 -15.59 23.24 -5.82
CA LYS A 35 -14.47 22.61 -6.54
C LYS A 35 -13.52 21.86 -5.61
N LEU A 36 -13.30 22.37 -4.39
CA LEU A 36 -12.50 21.72 -3.36
C LEU A 36 -13.17 20.42 -2.90
N LYS A 37 -14.48 20.45 -2.62
CA LYS A 37 -15.28 19.28 -2.23
C LYS A 37 -15.24 18.15 -3.28
N SER A 38 -15.34 18.48 -4.57
CA SER A 38 -15.26 17.47 -5.63
C SER A 38 -13.86 16.87 -5.77
N LEU A 39 -12.79 17.66 -5.63
CA LEU A 39 -11.41 17.15 -5.62
C LEU A 39 -11.13 16.23 -4.43
N TYR A 40 -11.66 16.54 -3.24
CA TYR A 40 -11.58 15.65 -2.08
C TYR A 40 -12.32 14.33 -2.30
N LEU A 41 -13.48 14.34 -2.96
CA LEU A 41 -14.22 13.13 -3.31
C LEU A 41 -13.49 12.29 -4.37
N GLN A 42 -12.99 12.92 -5.44
CA GLN A 42 -12.17 12.25 -6.46
C GLN A 42 -10.94 11.58 -5.83
N ARG A 43 -10.25 12.27 -4.93
CA ARG A 43 -9.08 11.72 -4.22
C ARG A 43 -9.44 10.48 -3.39
N ARG A 44 -10.60 10.45 -2.72
CA ARG A 44 -11.06 9.25 -1.98
C ARG A 44 -11.24 8.05 -2.91
N VAL A 45 -11.87 8.24 -4.06
CA VAL A 45 -12.08 7.17 -5.06
C VAL A 45 -10.74 6.64 -5.57
N VAL A 46 -9.83 7.52 -5.98
CA VAL A 46 -8.48 7.15 -6.48
C VAL A 46 -7.70 6.36 -5.43
N VAL A 47 -7.77 6.77 -4.17
CA VAL A 47 -7.06 6.11 -3.07
C VAL A 47 -7.67 4.75 -2.72
N ILE A 48 -9.00 4.57 -2.81
CA ILE A 48 -9.64 3.25 -2.72
C ILE A 48 -9.20 2.35 -3.88
N LEU A 49 -9.25 2.84 -5.12
CA LEU A 49 -8.83 2.09 -6.31
C LEU A 49 -7.36 1.65 -6.24
N ALA A 50 -6.46 2.51 -5.74
CA ALA A 50 -5.07 2.15 -5.49
C ALA A 50 -4.95 0.95 -4.52
N VAL A 51 -5.73 0.93 -3.43
CA VAL A 51 -5.73 -0.22 -2.51
C VAL A 51 -6.31 -1.48 -3.16
N VAL A 52 -7.37 -1.37 -3.98
CA VAL A 52 -7.92 -2.52 -4.71
C VAL A 52 -6.88 -3.12 -5.65
N PHE A 53 -6.18 -2.32 -6.47
CA PHE A 53 -5.11 -2.81 -7.34
C PHE A 53 -3.92 -3.37 -6.54
N SER A 54 -3.57 -2.76 -5.40
CA SER A 54 -2.54 -3.27 -4.51
C SER A 54 -2.87 -4.65 -3.95
N ILE A 55 -4.09 -4.84 -3.42
CA ILE A 55 -4.54 -6.12 -2.86
C ILE A 55 -4.65 -7.19 -3.96
N THR A 56 -5.21 -6.83 -5.12
CA THR A 56 -5.28 -7.72 -6.29
C THR A 56 -3.89 -8.19 -6.71
N GLY A 57 -2.91 -7.27 -6.73
CA GLY A 57 -1.52 -7.62 -6.99
C GLY A 57 -0.95 -8.61 -5.98
N ILE A 58 -1.13 -8.37 -4.67
CA ILE A 58 -0.65 -9.29 -3.61
C ILE A 58 -1.29 -10.68 -3.76
N ILE A 59 -2.60 -10.76 -4.00
CA ILE A 59 -3.31 -12.04 -4.20
C ILE A 59 -2.75 -12.78 -5.42
N LEU A 60 -2.57 -12.10 -6.56
CA LEU A 60 -1.96 -12.71 -7.75
C LEU A 60 -0.51 -13.15 -7.49
N GLY A 61 0.26 -12.40 -6.69
CA GLY A 61 1.60 -12.79 -6.24
C GLY A 61 1.60 -14.09 -5.44
N ILE A 62 0.73 -14.20 -4.43
CA ILE A 62 0.55 -15.42 -3.63
C ILE A 62 0.16 -16.60 -4.54
N THR A 63 -0.83 -16.42 -5.41
CA THR A 63 -1.24 -17.46 -6.38
C THR A 63 -0.09 -17.88 -7.29
N SER A 64 0.72 -16.93 -7.78
CA SER A 64 1.91 -17.24 -8.59
C SER A 64 2.93 -18.09 -7.82
N THR A 65 3.18 -17.75 -6.54
CA THR A 65 4.10 -18.53 -5.70
C THR A 65 3.55 -19.91 -5.36
N GLU A 66 2.31 -20.06 -4.93
CA GLU A 66 1.75 -21.36 -4.54
C GLU A 66 1.64 -22.32 -5.73
N ILE A 67 1.37 -21.84 -6.95
CA ILE A 67 1.41 -22.70 -8.15
C ILE A 67 2.86 -23.12 -8.47
N SER A 68 3.82 -22.21 -8.32
CA SER A 68 5.24 -22.54 -8.51
C SER A 68 5.71 -23.54 -7.44
N VAL A 69 5.19 -23.44 -6.20
CA VAL A 69 5.42 -24.40 -5.12
C VAL A 69 4.90 -25.80 -5.45
N LEU A 70 3.69 -25.89 -6.01
CA LEU A 70 3.09 -27.17 -6.38
C LEU A 70 3.97 -27.92 -7.40
N ARG A 71 4.56 -27.24 -8.39
CA ARG A 71 5.49 -27.84 -9.38
C ARG A 71 6.69 -28.53 -8.77
N PHE A 72 7.36 -27.88 -7.83
CA PHE A 72 8.54 -28.49 -7.20
C PHE A 72 8.16 -29.80 -6.50
N THR A 73 6.97 -29.86 -5.89
CA THR A 73 6.48 -31.09 -5.26
C THR A 73 6.00 -32.16 -6.24
N THR A 74 5.40 -31.80 -7.38
CA THR A 74 5.02 -32.79 -8.42
C THR A 74 6.25 -33.35 -9.14
N GLN A 75 7.26 -32.52 -9.41
CA GLN A 75 8.53 -32.97 -9.98
C GLN A 75 9.30 -33.90 -9.02
N ALA A 76 9.35 -33.57 -7.72
CA ALA A 76 9.96 -34.44 -6.71
C ALA A 76 9.21 -35.78 -6.53
N GLY A 77 7.90 -35.80 -6.78
CA GLY A 77 7.06 -37.01 -6.72
C GLY A 77 7.24 -38.02 -7.86
N GLY A 78 8.17 -37.79 -8.79
CA GLY A 78 8.57 -38.75 -9.83
C GLY A 78 7.57 -38.99 -10.97
N LYS A 79 6.44 -38.27 -10.99
CA LYS A 79 5.39 -38.41 -12.01
C LYS A 79 5.46 -37.25 -13.01
N ILE A 80 6.39 -37.34 -13.95
CA ILE A 80 6.70 -36.27 -14.91
C ILE A 80 5.75 -36.35 -16.11
N ASP A 81 4.69 -35.54 -16.08
CA ASP A 81 3.89 -35.21 -17.26
C ASP A 81 4.34 -33.85 -17.81
N ILE A 82 5.02 -33.88 -18.96
CA ILE A 82 5.67 -32.72 -19.56
C ILE A 82 4.64 -31.70 -20.09
N ASP A 83 3.50 -32.18 -20.59
CA ASP A 83 2.45 -31.32 -21.14
C ASP A 83 1.68 -30.59 -20.02
N ALA A 84 1.50 -31.25 -18.87
CA ALA A 84 0.98 -30.60 -17.66
C ALA A 84 1.92 -29.49 -17.16
N LEU A 85 3.22 -29.78 -17.05
CA LEU A 85 4.21 -28.81 -16.56
C LEU A 85 4.30 -27.55 -17.46
N ASN A 86 4.34 -27.73 -18.77
CA ASN A 86 4.38 -26.62 -19.74
C ASN A 86 3.13 -25.72 -19.67
N ARG A 87 1.94 -26.32 -19.47
CA ARG A 87 0.68 -25.58 -19.28
C ARG A 87 0.74 -24.71 -18.02
N GLU A 88 1.29 -25.24 -16.94
CA GLU A 88 1.46 -24.47 -15.71
C GLU A 88 2.47 -23.32 -15.92
N ASP A 89 3.63 -23.56 -16.53
CA ASP A 89 4.63 -22.52 -16.81
C ASP A 89 4.05 -21.34 -17.60
N GLN A 90 3.21 -21.62 -18.61
CA GLN A 90 2.43 -20.58 -19.29
C GLN A 90 1.47 -19.86 -18.34
N PHE A 91 0.74 -20.58 -17.49
CA PHE A 91 -0.20 -19.98 -16.53
C PHE A 91 0.48 -19.01 -15.54
N VAL A 92 1.60 -19.40 -14.91
CA VAL A 92 2.35 -18.49 -14.02
C VAL A 92 2.90 -17.30 -14.77
N THR A 93 3.33 -17.48 -16.02
CA THR A 93 3.76 -16.38 -16.88
C THR A 93 2.62 -15.38 -17.13
N TYR A 94 1.40 -15.85 -17.45
CA TYR A 94 0.21 -14.99 -17.56
C TYR A 94 -0.15 -14.28 -16.24
N VAL A 95 -0.06 -14.96 -15.10
CA VAL A 95 -0.27 -14.34 -13.78
C VAL A 95 0.76 -13.23 -13.52
N ARG A 96 2.04 -13.44 -13.87
CA ARG A 96 3.10 -12.42 -13.76
C ARG A 96 2.85 -11.20 -14.67
N TYR A 97 2.32 -11.39 -15.88
CA TYR A 97 1.82 -10.28 -16.71
C TYR A 97 0.65 -9.53 -16.05
N GLY A 98 -0.31 -10.26 -15.45
CA GLY A 98 -1.41 -9.67 -14.69
C GLY A 98 -0.93 -8.84 -13.48
N ILE A 99 0.06 -9.35 -12.75
CA ILE A 99 0.74 -8.61 -11.67
C ILE A 99 1.33 -7.32 -12.23
N SER A 100 2.14 -7.39 -13.30
CA SER A 100 2.81 -6.21 -13.85
C SER A 100 1.81 -5.14 -14.31
N CYS A 101 0.75 -5.53 -15.01
CA CYS A 101 -0.36 -4.64 -15.38
C CYS A 101 -1.00 -3.96 -14.15
N SER A 102 -1.26 -4.71 -13.07
CA SER A 102 -1.78 -4.15 -11.82
C SER A 102 -0.82 -3.12 -11.19
N THR A 103 0.50 -3.30 -11.33
CA THR A 103 1.50 -2.34 -10.81
C THR A 103 1.51 -1.02 -11.59
N VAL A 104 1.36 -1.06 -12.91
CA VAL A 104 1.32 0.14 -13.76
C VAL A 104 0.08 0.97 -13.41
N LEU A 105 -1.07 0.32 -13.27
CA LEU A 105 -2.31 0.96 -12.82
C LEU A 105 -2.18 1.53 -11.39
N LEU A 106 -1.53 0.79 -10.47
CA LEU A 106 -1.25 1.25 -9.11
C LEU A 106 -0.39 2.53 -9.09
N ILE A 107 0.70 2.56 -9.86
CA ILE A 107 1.62 3.71 -9.97
C ILE A 107 0.90 4.92 -10.59
N LEU A 108 0.03 4.71 -11.59
CA LEU A 108 -0.83 5.75 -12.15
C LEU A 108 -1.78 6.33 -11.09
N MET A 109 -2.40 5.49 -10.26
CA MET A 109 -3.27 5.98 -9.18
C MET A 109 -2.50 6.74 -8.09
N ILE A 110 -1.29 6.30 -7.72
CA ILE A 110 -0.43 6.99 -6.74
C ILE A 110 0.02 8.36 -7.25
N THR A 111 0.47 8.44 -8.50
CA THR A 111 0.87 9.72 -9.13
C THR A 111 -0.33 10.67 -9.29
N TYR A 112 -1.52 10.15 -9.59
CA TYR A 112 -2.74 10.95 -9.67
C TYR A 112 -3.22 11.45 -8.28
N ASP A 113 -3.16 10.64 -7.22
CA ASP A 113 -3.42 11.07 -5.84
C ASP A 113 -2.38 12.12 -5.36
N PHE A 114 -1.11 12.03 -5.78
CA PHE A 114 -0.13 13.09 -5.58
C PHE A 114 -0.52 14.39 -6.29
N PHE A 115 -0.94 14.33 -7.55
CA PHE A 115 -1.41 15.50 -8.30
C PHE A 115 -2.63 16.15 -7.64
N LEU A 116 -3.64 15.34 -7.24
CA LEU A 116 -4.82 15.81 -6.52
C LEU A 116 -4.44 16.46 -5.18
N ARG A 117 -3.52 15.87 -4.40
CA ARG A 117 -2.97 16.49 -3.17
C ARG A 117 -2.40 17.88 -3.43
N ARG A 118 -1.60 18.05 -4.49
CA ARG A 118 -1.00 19.36 -4.83
C ARG A 118 -2.06 20.36 -5.30
N LYS A 119 -3.01 19.92 -6.13
CA LYS A 119 -4.10 20.75 -6.66
C LYS A 119 -5.01 21.29 -5.55
N ILE A 120 -5.30 20.48 -4.53
CA ILE A 120 -6.01 20.89 -3.32
C ILE A 120 -5.24 22.01 -2.60
N GLN A 121 -3.93 21.84 -2.36
CA GLN A 121 -3.11 22.86 -1.68
C GLN A 121 -2.98 24.17 -2.45
N VAL A 122 -2.98 24.14 -3.78
CA VAL A 122 -2.98 25.35 -4.62
C VAL A 122 -4.24 26.17 -4.41
N ILE A 123 -5.40 25.51 -4.27
CA ILE A 123 -6.69 26.16 -4.03
C ILE A 123 -6.77 26.68 -2.59
N GLU A 124 -6.44 25.85 -1.59
CA GLU A 124 -6.50 26.23 -0.17
C GLU A 124 -5.57 27.40 0.20
N LYS A 125 -4.44 27.55 -0.53
CA LYS A 125 -3.46 28.63 -0.31
C LYS A 125 -3.53 29.74 -1.37
N ASN A 126 -4.50 29.71 -2.29
CA ASN A 126 -4.64 30.64 -3.41
C ASN A 126 -3.31 30.91 -4.17
N LEU A 127 -2.56 29.84 -4.47
CA LEU A 127 -1.26 29.94 -5.15
C LEU A 127 -1.43 30.22 -6.65
N LYS A 128 -0.75 31.27 -7.15
CA LYS A 128 -0.83 31.70 -8.56
C LYS A 128 -0.29 30.68 -9.59
N ARG A 129 0.58 29.74 -9.18
CA ARG A 129 1.14 28.68 -10.07
C ARG A 129 1.28 27.36 -9.32
N PHE A 130 0.98 26.26 -10.00
CA PHE A 130 1.05 24.89 -9.45
C PHE A 130 2.46 24.48 -8.99
N ILE A 131 3.50 24.96 -9.69
CA ILE A 131 4.91 24.63 -9.40
C ILE A 131 5.29 24.96 -7.95
N TYR A 132 4.79 26.06 -7.39
CA TYR A 132 5.09 26.47 -6.01
C TYR A 132 4.46 25.57 -4.92
N ALA A 133 3.52 24.68 -5.27
CA ALA A 133 2.99 23.67 -4.35
C ALA A 133 3.86 22.39 -4.29
N ILE A 134 4.83 22.26 -5.20
CA ILE A 134 5.80 21.16 -5.24
C ILE A 134 7.05 21.58 -4.46
N THR A 135 7.66 20.64 -3.75
CA THR A 135 8.89 20.84 -2.97
C THR A 135 9.71 19.57 -3.04
N PHE A 136 11.05 19.66 -2.93
CA PHE A 136 11.92 18.49 -3.00
C PHE A 136 11.49 17.37 -2.03
N LYS A 137 11.13 17.69 -0.78
CA LYS A 137 10.60 16.72 0.20
C LYS A 137 9.35 15.97 -0.30
N HIS A 138 8.45 16.66 -1.02
CA HIS A 138 7.25 16.05 -1.59
C HIS A 138 7.59 15.13 -2.78
N LEU A 139 8.56 15.52 -3.61
CA LEU A 139 9.02 14.71 -4.74
C LEU A 139 9.77 13.45 -4.28
N ALA A 140 10.68 13.59 -3.30
CA ALA A 140 11.38 12.44 -2.71
C ALA A 140 10.41 11.43 -2.08
N SER A 141 9.36 11.91 -1.38
CA SER A 141 8.29 11.05 -0.85
C SER A 141 7.51 10.33 -1.96
N LEU A 142 7.25 10.98 -3.10
CA LEU A 142 6.60 10.35 -4.24
C LEU A 142 7.50 9.29 -4.89
N LEU A 143 8.77 9.59 -5.09
CA LEU A 143 9.74 8.64 -5.66
C LEU A 143 9.91 7.41 -4.77
N LEU A 144 9.92 7.58 -3.44
CA LEU A 144 9.93 6.46 -2.49
C LEU A 144 8.64 5.60 -2.60
N GLU A 145 7.46 6.23 -2.64
CA GLU A 145 6.18 5.51 -2.82
C GLU A 145 6.16 4.72 -4.15
N ILE A 146 6.66 5.32 -5.24
CA ILE A 146 6.77 4.66 -6.54
C ILE A 146 7.79 3.51 -6.49
N ALA A 147 8.98 3.72 -5.92
CA ALA A 147 10.00 2.68 -5.83
C ALA A 147 9.50 1.46 -5.04
N ILE A 148 8.83 1.67 -3.90
CA ILE A 148 8.20 0.61 -3.12
C ILE A 148 7.14 -0.14 -3.92
N CYS A 149 6.26 0.57 -4.63
CA CYS A 149 5.18 -0.05 -5.40
C CYS A 149 5.65 -0.68 -6.72
N ALA A 150 6.79 -0.25 -7.26
CA ALA A 150 7.39 -0.79 -8.47
C ALA A 150 8.05 -2.17 -8.25
N ILE A 151 8.38 -2.54 -7.01
CA ILE A 151 8.89 -3.89 -6.70
C ILE A 151 7.78 -4.92 -6.95
N HIS A 152 8.03 -5.84 -7.88
CA HIS A 152 7.24 -7.02 -8.20
C HIS A 152 8.07 -8.06 -8.95
N PRO A 153 7.66 -9.34 -9.00
CA PRO A 153 8.13 -10.25 -10.03
C PRO A 153 7.72 -9.75 -11.43
N LEU A 154 8.67 -9.28 -12.23
CA LEU A 154 8.41 -9.07 -13.66
C LEU A 154 8.32 -10.44 -14.38
N PRO A 155 7.56 -10.55 -15.49
CA PRO A 155 7.45 -11.77 -16.31
C PRO A 155 8.70 -12.05 -17.17
N LEU A 156 9.89 -11.71 -16.67
CA LEU A 156 11.17 -11.97 -17.33
C LEU A 156 11.64 -13.41 -17.04
N ASP A 157 12.29 -14.04 -18.01
CA ASP A 157 12.94 -15.34 -17.85
C ASP A 157 14.23 -15.22 -17.02
N TYR A 158 14.10 -15.09 -15.69
CA TYR A 158 15.24 -15.03 -14.76
C TYR A 158 16.15 -16.26 -14.83
N ALA A 159 15.61 -17.40 -15.28
CA ALA A 159 16.37 -18.63 -15.51
C ALA A 159 17.58 -18.40 -16.42
N ASN A 160 17.46 -17.56 -17.46
CA ASN A 160 18.53 -17.36 -18.44
C ASN A 160 19.69 -16.50 -17.92
N PHE A 161 19.51 -15.81 -16.79
CA PHE A 161 20.51 -14.88 -16.23
C PHE A 161 21.42 -15.52 -15.18
N TRP A 162 20.98 -16.62 -14.55
CA TRP A 162 21.71 -17.33 -13.49
C TRP A 162 21.77 -18.86 -13.67
N ALA A 163 21.34 -19.40 -14.82
CA ALA A 163 21.49 -20.82 -15.11
C ALA A 163 22.98 -21.21 -15.19
N VAL A 164 23.46 -21.92 -14.16
CA VAL A 164 24.66 -22.74 -14.27
C VAL A 164 24.34 -23.88 -15.24
N PRO A 165 25.06 -24.02 -16.37
CA PRO A 165 24.74 -25.04 -17.37
C PRO A 165 25.13 -26.42 -16.85
N SER A 166 24.18 -27.10 -16.21
CA SER A 166 24.35 -28.48 -15.73
C SER A 166 24.22 -29.46 -16.90
N LYS A 167 25.33 -30.13 -17.23
CA LYS A 167 25.34 -31.27 -18.14
C LYS A 167 24.78 -32.50 -17.43
N ASN A 168 23.46 -32.66 -17.39
CA ASN A 168 22.73 -33.93 -17.43
C ASN A 168 21.20 -33.70 -17.32
N SER A 169 20.46 -34.33 -18.24
CA SER A 169 19.02 -34.68 -18.21
C SER A 169 18.05 -33.86 -17.32
N VAL A 170 17.11 -33.15 -17.97
CA VAL A 170 15.86 -32.61 -17.39
C VAL A 170 16.08 -31.72 -16.17
N THR A 171 16.58 -30.51 -16.43
CA THR A 171 16.79 -29.49 -15.39
C THR A 171 15.49 -29.14 -14.67
N ALA A 172 15.39 -29.50 -13.39
CA ALA A 172 14.47 -28.83 -12.47
C ALA A 172 14.78 -27.33 -12.47
N ARG A 173 13.85 -26.51 -12.99
CA ARG A 173 13.99 -25.05 -13.04
C ARG A 173 13.82 -24.50 -11.62
N LYS A 174 14.88 -24.56 -10.82
CA LYS A 174 14.92 -23.98 -9.47
C LYS A 174 14.61 -22.49 -9.57
N GLU A 175 13.60 -22.03 -8.82
CA GLU A 175 13.27 -20.59 -8.78
C GLU A 175 14.50 -19.79 -8.35
N SER A 176 14.76 -18.68 -9.03
CA SER A 176 15.91 -17.85 -8.67
C SER A 176 15.68 -17.24 -7.29
N PRO A 177 16.71 -17.12 -6.43
CA PRO A 177 16.55 -16.49 -5.11
C PRO A 177 16.07 -15.03 -5.21
N VAL A 178 16.29 -14.39 -6.37
CA VAL A 178 15.80 -13.05 -6.69
C VAL A 178 14.27 -13.01 -6.81
N GLU A 179 13.64 -13.99 -7.46
CA GLU A 179 12.17 -14.07 -7.58
C GLU A 179 11.51 -14.22 -6.20
N VAL A 180 12.06 -15.08 -5.34
CA VAL A 180 11.57 -15.28 -3.96
C VAL A 180 11.61 -13.97 -3.17
N ILE A 181 12.73 -13.24 -3.23
CA ILE A 181 12.88 -11.94 -2.55
C ILE A 181 11.92 -10.88 -3.13
N LEU A 182 11.76 -10.82 -4.47
CA LEU A 182 10.81 -9.90 -5.12
C LEU A 182 9.36 -10.17 -4.70
N ASN A 183 8.98 -11.45 -4.57
CA ASN A 183 7.66 -11.86 -4.11
C ASN A 183 7.42 -11.47 -2.64
N MET A 184 8.41 -11.60 -1.77
CA MET A 184 8.33 -11.15 -0.37
C MET A 184 8.21 -9.62 -0.27
N LEU A 185 9.05 -8.87 -1.00
CA LEU A 185 9.02 -7.41 -1.00
C LEU A 185 7.72 -6.84 -1.57
N MET A 186 7.00 -7.60 -2.40
CA MET A 186 5.67 -7.21 -2.91
C MET A 186 4.65 -6.96 -1.78
N PHE A 187 4.80 -7.60 -0.62
CA PHE A 187 3.93 -7.38 0.54
C PHE A 187 4.14 -6.02 1.21
N LEU A 188 5.27 -5.34 0.98
CA LEU A 188 5.52 -4.01 1.53
C LEU A 188 4.36 -3.04 1.21
N ARG A 189 3.71 -3.24 0.06
CA ARG A 189 2.50 -2.53 -0.40
C ARG A 189 1.32 -2.52 0.58
N ILE A 190 1.28 -3.41 1.58
CA ILE A 190 0.28 -3.37 2.65
C ILE A 190 0.26 -2.03 3.40
N TYR A 191 1.36 -1.25 3.35
CA TYR A 191 1.41 0.14 3.81
C TYR A 191 0.31 1.03 3.21
N LEU A 192 -0.13 0.75 1.97
CA LEU A 192 -1.23 1.47 1.32
C LEU A 192 -2.56 1.21 2.05
N VAL A 193 -2.82 -0.01 2.52
CA VAL A 193 -4.02 -0.33 3.31
C VAL A 193 -4.02 0.48 4.61
N ALA A 194 -2.90 0.49 5.34
CA ALA A 194 -2.74 1.29 6.55
C ALA A 194 -2.92 2.80 6.28
N ARG A 195 -2.35 3.32 5.19
CA ARG A 195 -2.54 4.72 4.75
C ARG A 195 -4.02 5.05 4.53
N VAL A 196 -4.79 4.12 3.97
CA VAL A 196 -6.21 4.30 3.67
C VAL A 196 -7.06 4.26 4.94
N ILE A 197 -6.80 3.33 5.86
CA ILE A 197 -7.42 3.31 7.20
C ILE A 197 -7.20 4.66 7.90
N LEU A 198 -5.96 5.15 7.92
CA LEU A 198 -5.63 6.46 8.52
C LEU A 198 -6.25 7.66 7.78
N LEU A 199 -6.50 7.55 6.47
CA LEU A 199 -7.16 8.60 5.68
C LEU A 199 -8.67 8.67 5.90
N PHE A 200 -9.33 7.53 6.10
CA PHE A 200 -10.77 7.44 6.39
C PHE A 200 -11.12 7.66 7.86
N SER A 201 -10.12 7.84 8.72
CA SER A 201 -10.30 8.14 10.14
C SER A 201 -11.23 9.34 10.39
N PRO A 202 -12.09 9.30 11.43
CA PRO A 202 -12.99 10.40 11.76
C PRO A 202 -12.20 11.70 12.04
N PHE A 203 -11.05 11.59 12.73
CA PHE A 203 -10.14 12.70 13.00
C PHE A 203 -9.69 13.52 11.77
N LYS A 204 -9.59 12.91 10.58
CA LYS A 204 -9.28 13.65 9.33
C LYS A 204 -10.50 14.12 8.55
N ARG A 205 -11.69 13.65 8.91
CA ARG A 205 -12.96 13.99 8.25
C ARG A 205 -13.72 15.08 8.99
N ASP A 206 -13.56 15.18 10.30
CA ASP A 206 -14.38 16.02 11.15
C ASP A 206 -13.87 17.47 11.16
N SER A 207 -14.69 18.37 10.62
CA SER A 207 -14.41 19.82 10.54
C SER A 207 -14.18 20.45 11.93
N THR A 208 -14.83 19.91 12.95
CA THR A 208 -14.65 20.27 14.37
C THR A 208 -13.23 19.94 14.85
N ALA A 209 -12.75 18.71 14.61
CA ALA A 209 -11.39 18.30 14.95
C ALA A 209 -10.33 19.16 14.24
N HIS A 210 -10.53 19.45 12.94
CA HIS A 210 -9.64 20.33 12.19
C HIS A 210 -9.64 21.78 12.72
N SER A 211 -10.79 22.28 13.17
CA SER A 211 -10.92 23.62 13.76
C SER A 211 -10.22 23.71 15.12
N ILE A 212 -10.43 22.72 16.00
CA ILE A 212 -9.76 22.61 17.31
C ILE A 212 -8.24 22.49 17.15
N ALA A 213 -7.77 21.65 16.21
CA ALA A 213 -6.35 21.51 15.91
C ALA A 213 -5.72 22.82 15.42
N LYS A 214 -6.43 23.59 14.58
CA LYS A 214 -5.98 24.90 14.11
C LYS A 214 -5.88 25.94 15.23
N ILE A 215 -6.83 25.95 16.17
CA ILE A 215 -6.81 26.81 17.37
C ILE A 215 -5.59 26.46 18.23
N ASN A 216 -5.37 25.17 18.51
CA ASN A 216 -4.25 24.67 19.31
C ASN A 216 -2.90 24.64 18.56
N ARG A 217 -2.85 25.10 17.29
CA ARG A 217 -1.68 25.07 16.41
C ARG A 217 -1.06 23.67 16.19
N VAL A 218 -1.83 22.62 16.43
CA VAL A 218 -1.43 21.21 16.25
C VAL A 218 -1.67 20.78 14.79
N LYS A 219 -0.72 20.08 14.20
CA LYS A 219 -0.88 19.48 12.85
C LYS A 219 -1.46 18.07 12.98
N LEU A 220 -2.57 17.81 12.28
CA LEU A 220 -3.20 16.48 12.21
C LEU A 220 -2.45 15.54 11.26
N ASP A 221 -1.20 15.22 11.64
CA ASP A 221 -0.34 14.31 10.92
C ASP A 221 -0.79 12.85 11.07
N TYR A 222 -0.34 11.97 10.16
CA TYR A 222 -0.72 10.55 10.18
C TYR A 222 -0.25 9.83 11.45
N ILE A 223 0.87 10.27 12.04
CA ILE A 223 1.40 9.75 13.31
C ILE A 223 0.48 10.11 14.48
N PHE A 224 -0.08 11.33 14.50
CA PHE A 224 -1.04 11.73 15.53
C PHE A 224 -2.29 10.85 15.49
N VAL A 225 -2.87 10.68 14.30
CA VAL A 225 -4.05 9.80 14.10
C VAL A 225 -3.76 8.36 14.50
N PHE A 226 -2.58 7.82 14.14
CA PHE A 226 -2.18 6.47 14.54
C PHE A 226 -2.04 6.33 16.06
N LYS A 227 -1.39 7.29 16.74
CA LYS A 227 -1.34 7.33 18.21
C LYS A 227 -2.72 7.42 18.85
N SER A 228 -3.62 8.25 18.33
CA SER A 228 -5.01 8.32 18.82
C SER A 228 -5.75 6.99 18.68
N PHE A 229 -5.51 6.23 17.60
CA PHE A 229 -6.07 4.89 17.45
C PHE A 229 -5.47 3.88 18.43
N MET A 230 -4.14 3.86 18.59
CA MET A 230 -3.47 2.99 19.58
C MET A 230 -4.00 3.23 21.01
N ASN A 231 -4.24 4.50 21.38
CA ASN A 231 -4.77 4.83 22.70
C ASN A 231 -6.27 4.50 22.88
N LEU A 232 -7.06 4.45 21.79
CA LEU A 232 -8.51 4.17 21.86
C LEU A 232 -8.84 2.67 21.75
N TYR A 233 -8.08 1.92 20.95
CA TYR A 233 -8.33 0.51 20.67
C TYR A 233 -7.04 -0.33 20.67
N PRO A 234 -6.21 -0.28 21.74
CA PRO A 234 -4.87 -0.87 21.76
C PRO A 234 -4.89 -2.34 21.37
N THR A 235 -5.66 -3.16 22.08
CA THR A 235 -5.76 -4.61 21.88
C THR A 235 -6.23 -5.00 20.47
N GLN A 236 -7.18 -4.27 19.89
CA GLN A 236 -7.71 -4.58 18.55
C GLN A 236 -6.66 -4.35 17.45
N ILE A 237 -5.89 -3.26 17.58
CA ILE A 237 -4.83 -2.92 16.62
C ILE A 237 -3.65 -3.88 16.79
N LEU A 238 -3.29 -4.21 18.04
CA LEU A 238 -2.24 -5.17 18.35
C LEU A 238 -2.53 -6.55 17.73
N ILE A 239 -3.73 -7.10 17.96
CA ILE A 239 -4.16 -8.39 17.37
C ILE A 239 -4.19 -8.32 15.84
N GLY A 240 -4.64 -7.20 15.26
CA GLY A 240 -4.61 -6.98 13.82
C GLY A 240 -3.20 -7.00 13.22
N CYS A 241 -2.26 -6.28 13.83
CA CYS A 241 -0.86 -6.27 13.41
C CYS A 241 -0.17 -7.62 13.63
N ALA A 242 -0.44 -8.29 14.76
CA ALA A 242 0.10 -9.60 15.08
C ALA A 242 -0.35 -10.67 14.08
N SER A 243 -1.65 -10.77 13.81
CA SER A 243 -2.20 -11.77 12.88
C SER A 243 -1.70 -11.58 11.44
N VAL A 244 -1.61 -10.34 10.95
CA VAL A 244 -1.07 -10.04 9.62
C VAL A 244 0.40 -10.41 9.50
N THR A 245 1.23 -10.06 10.49
CA THR A 245 2.67 -10.38 10.46
C THR A 245 2.96 -11.86 10.67
N PHE A 246 2.22 -12.54 11.56
CA PHE A 246 2.29 -13.98 11.74
C PHE A 246 1.98 -14.76 10.45
N LEU A 247 0.86 -14.45 9.79
CA LEU A 247 0.48 -15.11 8.53
C LEU A 247 1.48 -14.83 7.41
N TRP A 248 1.99 -13.60 7.31
CA TRP A 248 3.02 -13.25 6.33
C TRP A 248 4.34 -13.98 6.59
N ALA A 249 4.82 -14.03 7.83
CA ALA A 249 6.08 -14.70 8.19
C ALA A 249 6.00 -16.22 7.97
N ALA A 250 4.87 -16.85 8.32
CA ALA A 250 4.63 -18.28 8.08
C ALA A 250 4.65 -18.62 6.57
N TRP A 251 4.01 -17.80 5.74
CA TRP A 251 4.07 -17.94 4.29
C TRP A 251 5.48 -17.68 3.75
N ALA A 252 6.17 -16.64 4.22
CA ALA A 252 7.50 -16.27 3.72
C ALA A 252 8.56 -17.34 4.04
N VAL A 253 8.62 -17.88 5.28
CA VAL A 253 9.54 -18.99 5.62
C VAL A 253 9.25 -20.23 4.78
N ARG A 254 7.96 -20.54 4.52
CA ARG A 254 7.58 -21.64 3.59
C ARG A 254 8.17 -21.46 2.20
N VAL A 255 8.11 -20.26 1.63
CA VAL A 255 8.67 -19.99 0.29
C VAL A 255 10.22 -20.05 0.31
N CYS A 256 10.88 -19.59 1.39
CA CYS A 256 12.33 -19.75 1.55
C CYS A 256 12.77 -21.22 1.60
N GLU A 257 12.19 -22.01 2.51
CA GLU A 257 12.66 -23.36 2.87
C GLU A 257 12.21 -24.45 1.87
N MET A 258 11.26 -24.14 0.98
CA MET A 258 10.76 -25.08 -0.03
C MET A 258 11.89 -25.76 -0.82
N ASN A 259 12.92 -25.01 -1.20
CA ASN A 259 14.02 -25.49 -2.04
C ASN A 259 14.91 -26.55 -1.37
N ASN A 260 14.77 -26.76 -0.06
CA ASN A 260 15.54 -27.73 0.72
C ASN A 260 14.65 -28.84 1.33
N SER A 261 13.32 -28.68 1.38
CA SER A 261 12.43 -29.65 2.02
C SER A 261 12.12 -30.83 1.11
N SER A 262 12.61 -32.01 1.48
CA SER A 262 12.24 -33.29 0.85
C SER A 262 10.93 -33.89 1.41
N SER A 263 10.25 -33.19 2.33
CA SER A 263 9.05 -33.69 3.01
C SER A 263 7.75 -33.19 2.37
N GLY A 264 6.66 -33.95 2.54
CA GLY A 264 5.38 -33.68 1.89
C GLY A 264 4.81 -32.28 2.18
N LEU A 265 4.10 -31.72 1.20
CA LEU A 265 3.61 -30.32 1.20
C LEU A 265 2.90 -29.90 2.50
N ARG A 266 2.07 -30.79 3.06
CA ARG A 266 1.27 -30.52 4.27
C ARG A 266 2.10 -30.57 5.55
N GLU A 267 3.10 -31.44 5.64
CA GLU A 267 4.01 -31.48 6.78
C GLU A 267 4.89 -30.23 6.82
N SER A 268 5.42 -29.82 5.66
CA SER A 268 6.20 -28.58 5.54
C SER A 268 5.38 -27.34 5.93
N TYR A 269 4.08 -27.29 5.60
CA TYR A 269 3.21 -26.20 6.02
C TYR A 269 3.03 -26.15 7.55
N LEU A 270 2.72 -27.29 8.19
CA LEU A 270 2.50 -27.35 9.64
C LEU A 270 3.79 -27.08 10.44
N LYS A 271 4.94 -27.59 9.98
CA LYS A 271 6.27 -27.32 10.58
C LYS A 271 6.60 -25.83 10.56
N ASN A 272 6.40 -25.15 9.43
CA ASN A 272 6.70 -23.72 9.31
C ASN A 272 5.72 -22.84 10.10
N LEU A 273 4.45 -23.22 10.18
CA LEU A 273 3.44 -22.54 11.00
C LEU A 273 3.75 -22.67 12.50
N TRP A 274 4.14 -23.86 12.94
CA TRP A 274 4.58 -24.13 14.32
C TRP A 274 5.84 -23.33 14.65
N PHE A 275 6.87 -23.40 13.81
CA PHE A 275 8.13 -22.66 13.97
C PHE A 275 7.90 -21.15 14.14
N ILE A 276 7.08 -20.54 13.26
CA ILE A 276 6.76 -19.12 13.37
C ILE A 276 5.90 -18.82 14.60
N GLY A 277 5.01 -19.71 15.03
CA GLY A 277 4.26 -19.54 16.29
C GLY A 277 5.17 -19.50 17.53
N VAL A 278 6.07 -20.48 17.63
CA VAL A 278 7.07 -20.59 18.71
C VAL A 278 8.05 -19.42 18.70
N THR A 279 8.43 -18.92 17.51
CA THR A 279 9.31 -17.75 17.34
C THR A 279 8.59 -16.44 17.69
N PHE A 280 7.34 -16.27 17.25
CA PHE A 280 6.52 -15.09 17.52
C PHE A 280 6.19 -14.95 19.01
N LEU A 281 5.98 -16.07 19.72
CA LEU A 281 5.82 -16.10 21.17
C LEU A 281 7.16 -16.02 21.92
N THR A 282 8.30 -15.85 21.23
CA THR A 282 9.66 -15.78 21.81
C THR A 282 10.06 -16.97 22.68
N VAL A 283 9.45 -18.14 22.47
CA VAL A 283 9.69 -19.37 23.25
C VAL A 283 10.93 -20.13 22.75
N GLY A 284 11.06 -20.28 21.42
CA GLY A 284 12.27 -20.81 20.78
C GLY A 284 12.70 -22.23 21.17
N TYR A 285 11.81 -23.22 21.13
CA TYR A 285 12.13 -24.62 21.49
C TYR A 285 13.32 -25.26 20.74
N GLY A 286 13.59 -24.84 19.50
CA GLY A 286 14.71 -25.33 18.69
C GLY A 286 14.50 -26.70 18.05
N ASP A 287 13.27 -27.23 18.09
CA ASP A 287 12.85 -28.49 17.47
C ASP A 287 12.71 -28.40 15.93
N VAL A 288 12.32 -27.23 15.43
CA VAL A 288 12.30 -26.88 14.01
C VAL A 288 13.11 -25.59 13.82
N VAL A 289 14.01 -25.58 12.84
CA VAL A 289 14.87 -24.43 12.53
C VAL A 289 14.97 -24.29 10.99
N PRO A 290 14.88 -23.08 10.41
CA PRO A 290 15.10 -22.87 8.99
C PRO A 290 16.58 -23.11 8.63
N ASP A 291 16.84 -23.78 7.51
CA ASP A 291 18.20 -24.02 7.03
C ASP A 291 18.71 -22.85 6.20
N THR A 292 17.84 -22.23 5.40
CA THR A 292 18.23 -21.15 4.48
C THR A 292 18.51 -19.84 5.20
N ILE A 293 19.41 -19.03 4.62
CA ILE A 293 19.67 -17.65 5.07
C ILE A 293 18.38 -16.81 5.02
N CYS A 294 17.55 -17.03 3.98
CA CYS A 294 16.24 -16.42 3.80
C CYS A 294 15.33 -16.67 5.02
N GLY A 295 15.10 -17.94 5.38
CA GLY A 295 14.27 -18.30 6.53
C GLY A 295 14.82 -17.76 7.85
N LYS A 296 16.14 -17.82 8.06
CA LYS A 296 16.83 -17.26 9.24
C LYS A 296 16.61 -15.74 9.37
N THR A 297 16.70 -14.98 8.28
CA THR A 297 16.46 -13.53 8.33
C THR A 297 15.01 -13.17 8.67
N ILE A 298 14.03 -13.96 8.19
CA ILE A 298 12.62 -13.75 8.54
C ILE A 298 12.36 -14.10 10.01
N ALA A 299 12.97 -15.17 10.53
CA ALA A 299 12.84 -15.55 11.93
C ALA A 299 13.31 -14.43 12.88
N ILE A 300 14.50 -13.86 12.62
CA ILE A 300 15.04 -12.71 13.36
C ILE A 300 14.09 -11.51 13.26
N GLY A 301 13.68 -11.12 12.04
CA GLY A 301 12.77 -9.99 11.84
C GLY A 301 11.40 -10.17 12.50
N THR A 302 10.91 -11.40 12.61
CA THR A 302 9.64 -11.73 13.28
C THR A 302 9.76 -11.59 14.79
N GLY A 303 10.86 -12.06 15.39
CA GLY A 303 11.14 -11.88 16.82
C GLY A 303 11.26 -10.41 17.21
N GLU A 304 12.06 -9.64 16.46
CA GLU A 304 12.20 -8.19 16.68
C GLU A 304 10.88 -7.43 16.53
N PHE A 305 10.05 -7.78 15.54
CA PHE A 305 8.73 -7.17 15.40
C PHE A 305 7.82 -7.44 16.60
N CYS A 306 7.84 -8.65 17.16
CA CYS A 306 7.08 -8.97 18.37
C CYS A 306 7.58 -8.17 19.58
N ASN A 307 8.89 -8.08 19.79
CA ASN A 307 9.48 -7.27 20.87
C ASN A 307 9.05 -5.79 20.78
N ILE A 308 9.11 -5.20 19.58
CA ILE A 308 8.63 -3.82 19.33
C ILE A 308 7.14 -3.69 19.66
N MET A 309 6.33 -4.69 19.31
CA MET A 309 4.89 -4.71 19.56
C MET A 309 4.56 -4.80 21.06
N GLN A 310 5.30 -5.60 21.84
CA GLN A 310 5.17 -5.68 23.30
C GLN A 310 5.58 -4.37 24.00
N VAL A 311 6.67 -3.75 23.55
CA VAL A 311 7.10 -2.43 24.06
C VAL A 311 6.08 -1.34 23.71
N ALA A 312 5.47 -1.40 22.53
CA ALA A 312 4.44 -0.43 22.12
C ALA A 312 3.18 -0.49 22.99
N ASP A 313 2.76 -1.69 23.43
CA ASP A 313 1.66 -1.86 24.39
C ASP A 313 2.05 -1.29 25.76
N THR A 314 3.25 -1.63 26.25
CA THR A 314 3.80 -1.14 27.53
C THR A 314 3.93 0.39 27.57
N CYS A 315 4.23 1.05 26.45
CA CYS A 315 4.30 2.52 26.36
C CYS A 315 2.96 3.23 26.13
N CYS A 316 1.85 2.50 25.97
CA CYS A 316 0.50 3.07 25.85
C CYS A 316 -0.30 3.08 27.17
N VAL A 317 0.23 2.46 28.23
CA VAL A 317 -0.31 2.45 29.60
C VAL A 317 0.34 3.55 30.44
#